data_AF-B2A5S6-F1
#
_entry.id   AF-B2A5S6-F1
#
_cell.length_a   1.000
_cell.length_b   1.000
_cell.length_c   1.000
_cell.angle_alpha   90.00
_cell.angle_beta   90.00
_cell.angle_gamma   90.00
#
_symmetry.space_group_name_H-M   'P 1'
#
loop_
_entity.id
_entity.type
_entity.pdbx_description
1 polymer ?
#
loop_
_entity_poly.entity_id
_entity_poly.type
_entity_poly.pdbx_seq_one_letter_code
_entity_poly.pdbx_strand_id
1 'polypeptide(L)'
;MELLGEIFNIPILIASFRLATPLLLAALGGIFSERSGVINIALEGMMLFGAFAAVYGTALTGSPWIGMIYGIIAGMLLAALHALVSVQFKADQIISATGINIFATGITLFLLQVIFEVSGTSPGVPRFPAWVLFDVIRFPPTTYFALILVPITWILFFKTPWGLRIRAIGEHPEAADTLGVNVNMWRFICVVISGALAGLAGAHLSLGVTGSFVREMTAGRGFIALAAMIFGKWNPFGALGAALLFGFADAIAIRVDIPYIPSELIGAIPYVVTIIVLAGLIGRATPPRAVGKPYYKGGK
;
A
#
# COMPACT_ATOMS: atom_id res chain seq x y z
N MET A 1 -25.43 -10.72 -23.37
CA MET A 1 -24.05 -10.89 -23.88
C MET A 1 -23.31 -9.56 -24.01
N GLU A 2 -24.01 -8.44 -24.29
CA GLU A 2 -23.42 -7.09 -24.36
C GLU A 2 -22.76 -6.66 -23.03
N LEU A 3 -23.44 -6.83 -21.89
CA LEU A 3 -22.89 -6.48 -20.57
C LEU A 3 -21.61 -7.26 -20.21
N LEU A 4 -21.53 -8.54 -20.59
CA LEU A 4 -20.33 -9.36 -20.38
C LEU A 4 -19.17 -8.85 -21.25
N GLY A 5 -19.45 -8.42 -22.48
CA GLY A 5 -18.46 -7.77 -23.35
C GLY A 5 -18.01 -6.41 -22.83
N GLU A 6 -18.90 -5.65 -22.19
CA GLU A 6 -18.54 -4.39 -21.54
C GLU A 6 -17.67 -4.60 -20.30
N ILE A 7 -17.97 -5.62 -19.48
CA ILE A 7 -17.19 -5.94 -18.27
C ILE A 7 -15.79 -6.50 -18.61
N PHE A 8 -15.69 -7.36 -19.63
CA PHE A 8 -14.44 -8.03 -19.99
C PHE A 8 -13.77 -7.40 -21.22
N ASN A 9 -13.65 -6.07 -21.24
CA ASN A 9 -12.96 -5.34 -22.30
C ASN A 9 -11.54 -4.87 -21.90
N ILE A 10 -10.72 -4.55 -22.91
CA ILE A 10 -9.34 -4.08 -22.73
C ILE A 10 -9.27 -2.81 -21.84
N PRO A 11 -10.13 -1.78 -22.03
CA PRO A 11 -10.11 -0.60 -21.17
C PRO A 11 -10.33 -0.90 -19.68
N ILE A 12 -11.24 -1.80 -19.32
CA ILE A 12 -11.48 -2.18 -17.92
C ILE A 12 -10.29 -2.95 -17.39
N LEU A 13 -9.70 -3.87 -18.14
CA LEU A 13 -8.48 -4.56 -17.71
C LEU A 13 -7.34 -3.57 -17.43
N ILE A 14 -7.09 -2.61 -18.33
CA ILE A 14 -6.10 -1.54 -18.12
C ILE A 14 -6.44 -0.72 -16.85
N ALA A 15 -7.71 -0.34 -16.67
CA ALA A 15 -8.12 0.38 -15.46
C ALA A 15 -7.90 -0.43 -14.19
N SER A 16 -8.13 -1.75 -14.25
CA SER A 16 -7.98 -2.68 -13.13
C SER A 16 -6.54 -2.72 -12.64
N PHE A 17 -5.57 -2.82 -13.54
CA PHE A 17 -4.15 -2.75 -13.18
C PHE A 17 -3.80 -1.40 -12.55
N ARG A 18 -4.28 -0.29 -13.12
CA ARG A 18 -4.00 1.05 -12.59
C ARG A 18 -4.59 1.24 -11.18
N LEU A 19 -5.81 0.77 -10.94
CA LEU A 19 -6.48 0.86 -9.63
C LEU A 19 -5.90 -0.12 -8.61
N ALA A 20 -5.39 -1.28 -9.07
CA ALA A 20 -4.68 -2.25 -8.25
C ALA A 20 -3.29 -1.79 -7.82
N THR A 21 -2.59 -0.97 -8.62
CA THR A 21 -1.21 -0.51 -8.33
C THR A 21 -0.99 0.03 -6.92
N PRO A 22 -1.75 1.03 -6.42
CA PRO A 22 -1.54 1.56 -5.08
C PRO A 22 -1.85 0.52 -3.99
N LEU A 23 -2.85 -0.34 -4.21
CA LEU A 23 -3.19 -1.43 -3.30
C LEU A 23 -2.05 -2.45 -3.23
N LEU A 24 -1.49 -2.83 -4.38
CA LEU A 24 -0.39 -3.77 -4.49
C LEU A 24 0.87 -3.24 -3.81
N LEU A 25 1.26 -2.00 -4.09
CA LEU A 25 2.44 -1.38 -3.50
C LEU A 25 2.34 -1.34 -1.96
N ALA A 26 1.20 -0.87 -1.44
CA ALA A 26 0.96 -0.85 0.00
C ALA A 26 0.90 -2.26 0.60
N ALA A 27 0.29 -3.24 -0.10
CA ALA A 27 0.20 -4.63 0.36
C ALA A 27 1.58 -5.30 0.41
N LEU A 28 2.45 -5.06 -0.59
CA LEU A 28 3.84 -5.50 -0.56
C LEU A 28 4.58 -4.88 0.62
N GLY A 29 4.33 -3.60 0.91
CA GLY A 29 4.85 -2.94 2.12
C GLY A 29 4.39 -3.64 3.40
N GLY A 30 3.09 -3.87 3.54
CA GLY A 30 2.52 -4.58 4.69
C GLY A 30 3.08 -6.00 4.85
N ILE A 31 3.35 -6.71 3.75
CA ILE A 31 4.04 -8.02 3.78
C ILE A 31 5.41 -7.89 4.46
N PHE A 32 6.22 -6.87 4.15
CA PHE A 32 7.51 -6.68 4.83
C PHE A 32 7.32 -6.51 6.33
N SER A 33 6.46 -5.58 6.74
CA SER A 33 6.26 -5.27 8.15
C SER A 33 5.75 -6.49 8.93
N GLU A 34 4.67 -7.13 8.45
CA GLU A 34 4.05 -8.23 9.20
C GLU A 34 4.83 -9.53 9.12
N ARG A 35 5.54 -9.82 8.02
CA ARG A 35 6.45 -10.98 7.98
C ARG A 35 7.56 -10.85 9.03
N SER A 36 7.92 -9.63 9.44
CA SER A 36 8.86 -9.39 10.55
C SER A 36 8.21 -9.39 11.94
N GLY A 37 6.87 -9.49 12.03
CA GLY A 37 6.13 -9.50 13.29
C GLY A 37 5.61 -8.12 13.75
N VAL A 38 5.60 -7.11 12.87
CA VAL A 38 5.07 -5.77 13.19
C VAL A 38 3.84 -5.47 12.33
N ILE A 39 2.68 -5.32 12.98
CA ILE A 39 1.43 -4.84 12.37
C ILE A 39 1.63 -3.40 11.95
N ASN A 40 1.33 -3.09 10.68
CA ASN A 40 1.42 -1.73 10.17
C ASN A 40 0.09 -1.26 9.56
N ILE A 41 -0.89 -0.97 10.42
CA ILE A 41 -2.17 -0.39 9.98
C ILE A 41 -2.01 1.08 9.52
N ALA A 42 -0.82 1.66 9.71
CA ALA A 42 -0.50 3.03 9.31
C ALA A 42 -0.22 3.19 7.82
N LEU A 43 -0.35 2.12 7.01
CA LEU A 43 -0.23 2.20 5.55
C LEU A 43 -1.14 3.29 4.95
N GLU A 44 -2.36 3.46 5.47
CA GLU A 44 -3.29 4.52 5.02
C GLU A 44 -2.67 5.92 5.19
N GLY A 45 -2.20 6.25 6.38
CA GLY A 45 -1.58 7.54 6.68
C GLY A 45 -0.25 7.74 5.95
N MET A 46 0.57 6.68 5.82
CA MET A 46 1.83 6.72 5.06
C MET A 46 1.58 6.98 3.58
N MET A 47 0.54 6.37 3.00
CA MET A 47 0.11 6.65 1.63
C MET A 47 -0.38 8.08 1.48
N LEU A 48 -1.20 8.56 2.42
CA LEU A 48 -1.80 9.90 2.34
C LEU A 48 -0.73 10.99 2.43
N PHE A 49 0.15 10.87 3.42
CA PHE A 49 1.27 11.81 3.58
C PHE A 49 2.27 11.72 2.44
N GLY A 50 2.54 10.50 1.94
CA GLY A 50 3.36 10.30 0.74
C GLY A 50 2.77 10.93 -0.52
N ALA A 51 1.45 10.86 -0.71
CA ALA A 51 0.76 11.48 -1.83
C ALA A 51 0.88 13.02 -1.80
N PHE A 52 0.71 13.61 -0.61
CA PHE A 52 0.91 15.05 -0.39
C PHE A 52 2.36 15.47 -0.66
N ALA A 53 3.31 14.78 -0.03
CA ALA A 53 4.73 15.08 -0.17
C ALA A 53 5.20 14.94 -1.63
N ALA A 54 4.64 13.99 -2.38
CA ALA A 54 4.95 13.83 -3.79
C ALA A 54 4.51 15.02 -4.63
N VAL A 55 3.29 15.53 -4.40
CA VAL A 55 2.80 16.73 -5.08
C VAL A 55 3.60 17.96 -4.67
N TYR A 56 3.92 18.09 -3.38
CA TYR A 56 4.76 19.17 -2.88
C TYR A 56 6.15 19.17 -3.53
N GLY A 57 6.82 18.02 -3.56
CA GLY A 57 8.14 17.88 -4.21
C GLY A 57 8.09 18.19 -5.71
N THR A 58 7.03 17.79 -6.42
CA THR A 58 6.83 18.15 -7.83
C THR A 58 6.50 19.64 -8.00
N ALA A 59 5.72 20.25 -7.11
CA ALA A 59 5.42 21.68 -7.17
C ALA A 59 6.69 22.54 -7.05
N LEU A 60 7.63 22.14 -6.20
CA LEU A 60 8.91 22.83 -6.04
C LEU A 60 9.86 22.67 -7.24
N THR A 61 9.82 21.52 -7.91
CA THR A 61 10.87 21.12 -8.87
C THR A 61 10.40 20.99 -10.31
N GLY A 62 9.09 20.95 -10.55
CA GLY A 62 8.48 20.59 -11.83
C GLY A 62 8.64 19.12 -12.23
N SER A 63 9.36 18.29 -11.45
CA SER A 63 9.68 16.91 -11.80
C SER A 63 8.83 15.89 -11.02
N PRO A 64 8.04 15.04 -11.70
CA PRO A 64 7.28 13.98 -11.02
C PRO A 64 8.18 12.91 -10.39
N TRP A 65 9.40 12.73 -10.91
CA TRP A 65 10.39 11.79 -10.36
C TRP A 65 10.95 12.26 -9.02
N ILE A 66 11.22 13.56 -8.88
CA ILE A 66 11.66 14.13 -7.61
C ILE A 66 10.50 14.12 -6.62
N GLY A 67 9.28 14.43 -7.06
CA GLY A 67 8.07 14.24 -6.25
C GLY A 67 7.94 12.81 -5.73
N MET A 68 8.13 11.80 -6.56
CA MET A 68 8.14 10.40 -6.13
C MET A 68 9.09 10.14 -4.95
N ILE A 69 10.30 10.69 -5.02
CA ILE A 69 11.31 10.55 -3.97
C ILE A 69 10.83 11.21 -2.68
N TYR A 70 10.23 12.40 -2.75
CA TYR A 70 9.61 13.06 -1.60
C TYR A 70 8.52 12.18 -0.97
N GLY A 71 7.65 11.57 -1.79
CA GLY A 71 6.61 10.66 -1.32
C GLY A 71 7.17 9.42 -0.61
N ILE A 72 8.21 8.80 -1.18
CA ILE A 72 8.91 7.65 -0.58
C ILE A 72 9.54 8.05 0.76
N ILE A 73 10.26 9.17 0.81
CA ILE A 73 10.91 9.65 2.04
C ILE A 73 9.87 9.96 3.12
N ALA A 74 8.77 10.63 2.77
CA ALA A 74 7.69 10.93 3.72
C ALA A 74 7.09 9.65 4.32
N GLY A 75 6.83 8.63 3.50
CA GLY A 75 6.38 7.32 3.96
C GLY A 75 7.42 6.63 4.87
N MET A 76 8.70 6.68 4.50
CA MET A 76 9.79 6.15 5.34
C MET A 76 9.91 6.85 6.69
N LEU A 77 9.71 8.18 6.75
CA LEU A 77 9.78 8.95 7.98
C LEU A 77 8.65 8.56 8.95
N LEU A 78 7.41 8.46 8.46
CA LEU A 78 6.28 8.00 9.29
C LEU A 78 6.44 6.54 9.71
N ALA A 79 6.99 5.70 8.83
CA ALA A 79 7.31 4.31 9.19
C ALA A 79 8.45 4.21 10.20
N ALA A 80 9.47 5.05 10.12
CA ALA A 80 10.53 5.11 11.12
C ALA A 80 9.97 5.53 12.49
N LEU A 81 9.04 6.49 12.52
CA LEU A 81 8.31 6.87 13.73
C LEU A 81 7.49 5.68 14.27
N HIS A 82 6.76 4.98 13.41
CA HIS A 82 6.02 3.78 13.79
C HIS A 82 6.94 2.71 14.39
N ALA A 83 8.05 2.42 13.71
CA ALA A 83 9.04 1.43 14.13
C ALA A 83 9.71 1.83 15.45
N LEU A 84 10.02 3.10 15.66
CA LEU A 84 10.57 3.60 16.92
C LEU A 84 9.60 3.31 18.07
N VAL A 85 8.33 3.68 17.90
CA VAL A 85 7.32 3.50 18.95
C VAL A 85 7.01 2.02 19.20
N SER A 86 6.84 1.23 18.13
CA SER A 86 6.43 -0.17 18.24
C SER A 86 7.57 -1.15 18.55
N VAL A 87 8.75 -0.95 17.98
CA VAL A 87 9.89 -1.87 18.09
C VAL A 87 10.81 -1.46 19.24
N GLN A 88 11.19 -0.19 19.31
CA GLN A 88 12.12 0.29 20.34
C GLN A 88 11.41 0.51 21.68
N PHE A 89 10.28 1.20 21.67
CA PHE A 89 9.51 1.48 22.90
C PHE A 89 8.47 0.42 23.22
N LYS A 90 8.30 -0.60 22.36
CA LYS A 90 7.45 -1.77 22.61
C LYS A 90 5.98 -1.40 22.89
N ALA A 91 5.55 -0.24 22.40
CA ALA A 91 4.16 0.19 22.55
C ALA A 91 3.25 -0.63 21.63
N ASP A 92 1.93 -0.54 21.91
CA ASP A 92 0.93 -1.19 21.08
C ASP A 92 0.99 -0.68 19.62
N GLN A 93 1.11 -1.64 18.71
CA GLN A 93 1.34 -1.39 17.28
C GLN A 93 0.09 -0.77 16.63
N ILE A 94 -1.11 -1.17 17.06
CA ILE A 94 -2.38 -0.67 16.54
C ILE A 94 -2.58 0.77 17.00
N ILE A 95 -2.28 1.09 18.26
CA ILE A 95 -2.36 2.46 18.80
C ILE A 95 -1.40 3.39 18.06
N SER A 96 -0.13 2.98 17.92
CA SER A 96 0.87 3.76 17.16
C SER A 96 0.42 3.99 15.72
N ALA A 97 -0.06 2.94 15.05
CA ALA A 97 -0.50 3.01 13.67
C ALA A 97 -1.73 3.93 13.50
N THR A 98 -2.71 3.81 14.39
CA THR A 98 -3.92 4.66 14.39
C THR A 98 -3.55 6.12 14.61
N GLY A 99 -2.62 6.40 15.53
CA GLY A 99 -2.09 7.76 15.74
C GLY A 99 -1.45 8.36 14.49
N ILE A 100 -0.70 7.56 13.72
CA ILE A 100 -0.10 8.00 12.46
C ILE A 100 -1.17 8.28 11.39
N ASN A 101 -2.23 7.48 11.31
CA ASN A 101 -3.33 7.73 10.38
C ASN A 101 -4.02 9.06 10.70
N ILE A 102 -4.37 9.29 11.97
CA ILE A 102 -4.98 10.56 12.41
C ILE A 102 -4.04 11.75 12.15
N PHE A 103 -2.75 11.57 12.47
CA PHE A 103 -1.73 12.59 12.22
C PHE A 103 -1.64 12.93 10.73
N ALA A 104 -1.56 11.92 9.84
CA ALA A 104 -1.47 12.10 8.41
C ALA A 104 -2.69 12.86 7.84
N THR A 105 -3.90 12.49 8.25
CA THR A 105 -5.14 13.20 7.89
C THR A 105 -5.08 14.66 8.32
N GLY A 106 -4.71 14.95 9.57
CA GLY A 106 -4.64 16.33 10.07
C GLY A 106 -3.52 17.17 9.43
N ILE A 107 -2.31 16.63 9.36
CA ILE A 107 -1.13 17.36 8.89
C ILE A 107 -1.21 17.65 7.39
N THR A 108 -1.70 16.71 6.58
CA THR A 108 -1.83 16.95 5.13
C THR A 108 -2.86 18.03 4.83
N LEU A 109 -3.96 18.08 5.59
CA LEU A 109 -4.95 19.15 5.48
C LEU A 109 -4.40 20.51 5.89
N PHE A 110 -3.71 20.57 7.02
CA PHE A 110 -3.06 21.79 7.49
C PHE A 110 -2.02 22.30 6.48
N LEU A 111 -1.14 21.42 6.00
CA LEU A 111 -0.11 21.79 5.04
C LEU A 111 -0.69 22.18 3.68
N LEU A 112 -1.80 21.58 3.26
CA LEU A 112 -2.51 21.99 2.05
C LEU A 112 -2.97 23.45 2.12
N GLN A 113 -3.50 23.87 3.28
CA GLN A 113 -3.92 25.26 3.52
C GLN A 113 -2.74 26.21 3.65
N VAL A 114 -1.67 25.81 4.34
CA VAL A 114 -0.51 26.68 4.59
C VAL A 114 0.36 26.86 3.34
N ILE A 115 0.55 25.81 2.55
CA ILE A 115 1.48 25.82 1.41
C ILE A 115 0.80 26.23 0.11
N PHE A 116 -0.43 25.74 -0.11
CA PHE A 116 -1.15 25.94 -1.37
C PHE A 116 -2.34 26.88 -1.24
N GLU A 117 -2.63 27.40 -0.04
CA GLU A 117 -3.72 28.34 0.23
C GLU A 117 -5.11 27.82 -0.20
N VAL A 118 -5.28 26.49 -0.16
CA VAL A 118 -6.51 25.78 -0.56
C VAL A 118 -6.91 24.74 0.48
N SER A 119 -8.20 24.40 0.54
CA SER A 119 -8.75 23.51 1.59
C SER A 119 -9.17 22.12 1.10
N GLY A 120 -9.02 21.83 -0.20
CA GLY A 120 -9.54 20.59 -0.80
C GLY A 120 -8.59 19.93 -1.78
N THR A 121 -8.19 20.66 -2.82
CA THR A 121 -7.37 20.13 -3.91
C THR A 121 -6.23 21.08 -4.18
N SER A 122 -5.00 20.56 -4.24
CA SER A 122 -3.82 21.35 -4.60
C SER A 122 -3.90 21.83 -6.06
N PRO A 123 -3.14 22.86 -6.44
CA PRO A 123 -2.86 23.16 -7.83
C PRO A 123 -2.35 21.93 -8.59
N GLY A 124 -2.60 21.91 -9.90
CA GLY A 124 -2.14 20.85 -10.78
C GLY A 124 -0.63 20.87 -10.93
N VAL A 125 -0.01 19.68 -10.87
CA VAL A 125 1.43 19.48 -11.08
C VAL A 125 1.69 18.51 -12.23
N PRO A 126 2.86 18.56 -12.88
CA PRO A 126 3.25 17.58 -13.89
C PRO A 126 3.08 16.13 -13.40
N ARG A 127 2.41 15.32 -14.21
CA ARG A 127 2.21 13.88 -13.96
C ARG A 127 3.36 13.07 -14.52
N PHE A 128 3.46 11.82 -14.11
CA PHE A 128 4.36 10.90 -14.81
C PHE A 128 3.97 10.75 -16.28
N PRO A 129 4.94 10.74 -17.21
CA PRO A 129 4.67 10.35 -18.58
C PRO A 129 4.23 8.89 -18.59
N ALA A 130 3.10 8.60 -19.24
CA ALA A 130 2.67 7.23 -19.40
C ALA A 130 3.63 6.47 -20.33
N TRP A 131 4.12 5.33 -19.89
CA TRP A 131 4.91 4.44 -20.72
C TRP A 131 3.98 3.49 -21.47
N VAL A 132 4.20 3.40 -22.78
CA VAL A 132 3.42 2.57 -23.70
C VAL A 132 4.24 1.33 -24.05
N LEU A 133 3.62 0.16 -23.88
CA LEU A 133 4.17 -1.13 -24.25
C LEU A 133 3.24 -1.80 -25.27
N PHE A 134 3.82 -2.27 -26.38
CA PHE A 134 3.11 -2.90 -27.50
C PHE A 134 1.95 -2.05 -28.06
N ASP A 135 2.04 -0.72 -28.01
CA ASP A 135 1.04 0.26 -28.47
C ASP A 135 -0.37 0.17 -27.84
N VAL A 136 -0.57 -0.78 -26.92
CA VAL A 136 -1.87 -1.05 -26.28
C VAL A 136 -1.82 -0.81 -24.77
N ILE A 137 -0.70 -1.16 -24.13
CA ILE A 137 -0.58 -1.11 -22.66
C ILE A 137 0.02 0.23 -22.25
N ARG A 138 -0.82 1.14 -21.77
CA ARG A 138 -0.42 2.48 -21.33
C ARG A 138 -0.58 2.65 -19.83
N PHE A 139 0.53 2.62 -19.09
CA PHE A 139 0.52 2.81 -17.65
C PHE A 139 1.50 3.88 -17.17
N PRO A 140 1.24 4.49 -16.00
CA PRO A 140 2.26 5.23 -15.27
C PRO A 140 3.44 4.30 -14.91
N PRO A 141 4.69 4.81 -14.87
CA PRO A 141 5.89 4.04 -14.51
C PRO A 141 5.76 3.25 -13.20
N THR A 142 5.06 3.83 -12.22
CA THR A 142 4.79 3.22 -10.91
C THR A 142 4.00 1.92 -10.98
N THR A 143 3.17 1.71 -12.02
CA THR A 143 2.48 0.41 -12.23
C THR A 143 3.47 -0.67 -12.65
N TYR A 144 4.39 -0.35 -13.55
CA TYR A 144 5.46 -1.27 -13.93
C TYR A 144 6.38 -1.58 -12.75
N PHE A 145 6.72 -0.57 -11.93
CA PHE A 145 7.49 -0.78 -10.70
C PHE A 145 6.77 -1.73 -9.75
N ALA A 146 5.46 -1.54 -9.53
CA ALA A 146 4.67 -2.43 -8.68
C ALA A 146 4.69 -3.88 -9.19
N LEU A 147 4.50 -4.08 -10.49
CA LEU A 147 4.53 -5.42 -11.11
C LEU A 147 5.91 -6.07 -11.03
N ILE A 148 6.99 -5.31 -11.21
CA ILE A 148 8.38 -5.79 -11.09
C ILE A 148 8.73 -6.09 -9.62
N LEU A 149 8.20 -5.32 -8.67
CA LEU A 149 8.42 -5.56 -7.25
C LEU A 149 7.81 -6.88 -6.76
N VAL A 150 6.77 -7.41 -7.40
CA VAL A 150 6.18 -8.72 -7.03
C VAL A 150 7.20 -9.87 -7.12
N PRO A 151 7.83 -10.16 -8.27
CA PRO A 151 8.85 -11.21 -8.35
C PRO A 151 10.08 -10.87 -7.51
N ILE A 152 10.51 -9.59 -7.44
CA ILE A 152 11.66 -9.20 -6.61
C ILE A 152 11.42 -9.53 -5.13
N THR A 153 10.27 -9.12 -4.58
CA THR A 153 9.91 -9.38 -3.19
C THR A 153 9.73 -10.88 -2.94
N TRP A 154 9.17 -11.62 -3.90
CA TRP A 154 9.06 -13.07 -3.80
C TRP A 154 10.44 -13.76 -3.75
N ILE A 155 11.36 -13.39 -4.65
CA ILE A 155 12.73 -13.89 -4.63
C ILE A 155 13.39 -13.54 -3.30
N LEU A 156 13.26 -12.30 -2.83
CA LEU A 156 13.83 -11.87 -1.55
C LEU A 156 13.31 -12.73 -0.39
N PHE A 157 12.00 -12.94 -0.27
CA PHE A 157 11.41 -13.70 0.85
C PHE A 157 11.69 -15.20 0.81
N PHE A 158 11.69 -15.81 -0.37
CA PHE A 158 11.68 -17.27 -0.50
C PHE A 158 13.00 -17.86 -1.02
N LYS A 159 13.89 -17.03 -1.59
CA LYS A 159 15.12 -17.47 -2.24
C LYS A 159 16.40 -16.84 -1.67
N THR A 160 16.30 -15.91 -0.70
CA THR A 160 17.49 -15.29 -0.08
C THR A 160 17.58 -15.54 1.44
N PRO A 161 18.80 -15.44 2.02
CA PRO A 161 18.97 -15.52 3.48
C PRO A 161 18.25 -14.41 4.25
N TRP A 162 18.06 -13.24 3.63
CA TRP A 162 17.33 -12.13 4.24
C TRP A 162 15.86 -12.51 4.46
N GLY A 163 15.24 -13.09 3.44
CA GLY A 163 13.88 -13.60 3.53
C GLY A 163 13.71 -14.71 4.58
N LEU A 164 14.70 -15.59 4.71
CA LEU A 164 14.71 -16.62 5.75
C LEU A 164 14.75 -15.99 7.15
N ARG A 165 15.64 -15.01 7.37
CA ARG A 165 15.75 -14.29 8.65
C ARG A 165 14.45 -13.57 9.00
N ILE A 166 13.87 -12.81 8.06
CA ILE A 166 12.64 -12.07 8.31
C ILE A 166 11.51 -13.02 8.68
N ARG A 167 11.32 -14.11 7.91
CA ARG A 167 10.29 -15.12 8.22
C ARG A 167 10.54 -15.81 9.56
N ALA A 168 11.79 -16.14 9.89
CA ALA A 168 12.13 -16.73 11.19
C ALA A 168 11.80 -15.77 12.35
N ILE A 169 12.06 -14.47 12.19
CA ILE A 169 11.70 -13.45 13.17
C ILE A 169 10.18 -13.34 13.36
N GLY A 170 9.40 -13.42 12.28
CA GLY A 170 7.93 -13.39 12.34
C GLY A 170 7.31 -14.63 12.98
N GLU A 171 7.98 -15.78 12.93
CA GLU A 171 7.50 -17.03 13.53
C GLU A 171 8.00 -17.24 14.97
N HIS A 172 9.31 -17.10 15.20
CA HIS A 172 9.99 -17.38 16.47
C HIS A 172 11.17 -16.42 16.69
N PRO A 173 10.91 -15.16 17.12
CA PRO A 173 11.96 -14.15 17.25
C PRO A 173 13.04 -14.51 18.28
N GLU A 174 12.68 -15.19 19.37
CA GLU A 174 13.63 -15.64 20.40
C GLU A 174 14.62 -16.66 19.82
N ALA A 175 14.14 -17.60 19.00
CA ALA A 175 15.00 -18.57 18.32
C ALA A 175 15.95 -17.90 17.32
N ALA A 176 15.46 -16.89 16.59
CA ALA A 176 16.29 -16.13 15.66
C ALA A 176 17.43 -15.37 16.39
N ASP A 177 17.15 -14.77 17.55
CA ASP A 177 18.15 -14.04 18.35
C ASP A 177 19.23 -14.97 18.93
N THR A 178 18.86 -16.20 19.34
CA THR A 178 19.85 -17.21 19.81
C THR A 178 20.88 -17.59 18.74
N LEU A 179 20.51 -17.43 17.46
CA LEU A 179 21.38 -17.66 16.30
C LEU A 179 22.09 -16.36 15.84
N GLY A 180 22.05 -15.30 16.64
CA GLY A 180 22.76 -14.04 16.39
C GLY A 180 22.04 -13.06 15.46
N VAL A 181 20.76 -13.29 15.13
CA VAL A 181 19.98 -12.38 14.29
C VAL A 181 19.45 -11.22 15.14
N ASN A 182 19.83 -9.98 14.81
CA ASN A 182 19.29 -8.80 15.48
C ASN A 182 17.82 -8.55 15.10
N VAL A 183 16.89 -9.09 15.91
CA VAL A 183 15.44 -9.01 15.70
C VAL A 183 14.93 -7.58 15.56
N ASN A 184 15.31 -6.69 16.47
CA ASN A 184 14.82 -5.30 16.48
C ASN A 184 15.25 -4.53 15.23
N MET A 185 16.50 -4.71 14.81
CA MET A 185 17.02 -4.06 13.59
C MET A 185 16.24 -4.52 12.35
N TRP A 186 16.01 -5.84 12.19
CA TRP A 186 15.27 -6.37 11.05
C TRP A 186 13.80 -5.95 11.05
N ARG A 187 13.14 -5.93 12.22
CA ARG A 187 11.78 -5.38 12.36
C ARG A 187 11.74 -3.91 11.92
N PHE A 188 12.68 -3.10 12.40
CA PHE A 188 12.77 -1.69 12.05
C PHE A 188 12.96 -1.48 10.53
N ILE A 189 13.90 -2.19 9.92
CA ILE A 189 14.15 -2.12 8.46
C ILE A 189 12.89 -2.51 7.68
N CYS A 190 12.21 -3.58 8.07
CA CYS A 190 11.01 -4.05 7.38
C CYS A 190 9.86 -3.03 7.46
N VAL A 191 9.67 -2.40 8.62
CA VAL A 191 8.66 -1.33 8.78
C VAL A 191 9.03 -0.13 7.91
N VAL A 192 10.29 0.29 7.86
CA VAL A 192 10.73 1.41 7.01
C VAL A 192 10.54 1.11 5.51
N ILE A 193 10.84 -0.11 5.07
CA ILE A 193 10.55 -0.56 3.69
C ILE A 193 9.04 -0.52 3.42
N SER A 194 8.23 -0.92 4.40
CA SER A 194 6.77 -0.80 4.32
C SER A 194 6.34 0.65 4.08
N GLY A 195 6.95 1.60 4.80
CA GLY A 195 6.72 3.04 4.60
C GLY A 195 7.14 3.53 3.23
N ALA A 196 8.29 3.10 2.73
CA ALA A 196 8.77 3.45 1.39
C ALA A 196 7.77 3.03 0.29
N LEU A 197 7.27 1.78 0.38
CA LEU A 197 6.30 1.25 -0.59
C LEU A 197 4.92 1.90 -0.45
N ALA A 198 4.48 2.22 0.77
CA ALA A 198 3.27 3.01 1.01
C ALA A 198 3.39 4.44 0.45
N GLY A 199 4.54 5.09 0.65
CA GLY A 199 4.84 6.41 0.09
C GLY A 199 4.84 6.40 -1.44
N LEU A 200 5.41 5.35 -2.05
CA LEU A 200 5.34 5.13 -3.50
C LEU A 200 3.90 4.90 -3.99
N ALA A 201 3.08 4.18 -3.22
CA ALA A 201 1.66 4.02 -3.51
C ALA A 201 0.90 5.35 -3.46
N GLY A 202 1.22 6.20 -2.48
CA GLY A 202 0.74 7.58 -2.40
C GLY A 202 1.14 8.43 -3.61
N ALA A 203 2.42 8.36 -4.00
CA ALA A 203 2.92 9.05 -5.20
C ALA A 203 2.24 8.55 -6.49
N HIS A 204 1.87 7.27 -6.57
CA HIS A 204 1.05 6.78 -7.69
C HIS A 204 -0.34 7.43 -7.71
N LEU A 205 -1.01 7.52 -6.56
CA LEU A 205 -2.34 8.15 -6.46
C LEU A 205 -2.30 9.61 -6.95
N SER A 206 -1.31 10.39 -6.50
CA SER A 206 -1.26 11.82 -6.79
C SER A 206 -0.57 12.19 -8.10
N LEU A 207 0.51 11.51 -8.50
CA LEU A 207 1.28 11.84 -9.72
C LEU A 207 1.01 10.89 -10.89
N GLY A 208 0.51 9.68 -10.61
CA GLY A 208 0.18 8.67 -11.63
C GLY A 208 -1.25 8.77 -12.15
N VAL A 209 -2.18 9.31 -11.36
CA VAL A 209 -3.61 9.37 -11.71
C VAL A 209 -4.09 10.82 -11.84
N THR A 210 -4.03 11.61 -10.76
CA THR A 210 -4.72 12.92 -10.66
C THR A 210 -3.86 14.12 -11.05
N GLY A 211 -2.54 14.07 -10.86
CA GLY A 211 -1.64 15.23 -10.99
C GLY A 211 -1.93 16.34 -9.98
N SER A 212 -2.47 15.99 -8.83
CA SER A 212 -2.80 16.89 -7.73
C SER A 212 -3.03 16.08 -6.47
N PHE A 213 -2.90 16.72 -5.31
CA PHE A 213 -3.32 16.14 -4.05
C PHE A 213 -4.76 16.52 -3.79
N VAL A 214 -5.59 15.54 -3.45
CA VAL A 214 -6.97 15.76 -3.01
C VAL A 214 -7.07 15.30 -1.55
N ARG A 215 -7.78 16.07 -0.73
CA ARG A 215 -8.11 15.70 0.65
C ARG A 215 -8.60 14.24 0.72
N GLU A 216 -8.01 13.46 1.65
CA GLU A 216 -8.37 12.05 1.88
C GLU A 216 -8.32 11.17 0.61
N MET A 217 -7.45 11.47 -0.37
CA MET A 217 -7.44 10.74 -1.64
C MET A 217 -7.08 9.25 -1.54
N THR A 218 -6.48 8.83 -0.42
CA THR A 218 -6.27 7.40 -0.14
C THR A 218 -7.59 6.68 0.03
N ALA A 219 -8.59 7.31 0.66
CA ALA A 219 -9.96 6.82 0.79
C ALA A 219 -10.06 5.37 1.29
N GLY A 220 -9.25 5.00 2.29
CA GLY A 220 -9.23 3.66 2.89
C GLY A 220 -8.46 2.61 2.10
N ARG A 221 -7.80 2.98 0.99
CA ARG A 221 -7.01 2.05 0.16
C ARG A 221 -5.86 1.39 0.91
N GLY A 222 -5.28 2.02 1.92
CA GLY A 222 -4.29 1.42 2.81
C GLY A 222 -4.87 0.28 3.64
N PHE A 223 -6.11 0.39 4.10
CA PHE A 223 -6.81 -0.71 4.79
C PHE A 223 -7.19 -1.84 3.82
N ILE A 224 -7.61 -1.50 2.60
CA ILE A 224 -7.86 -2.49 1.54
C ILE A 224 -6.57 -3.23 1.18
N ALA A 225 -5.42 -2.54 1.15
CA ALA A 225 -4.13 -3.16 0.91
C ALA A 225 -3.74 -4.18 2.02
N LEU A 226 -4.08 -3.90 3.27
CA LEU A 226 -3.94 -4.87 4.38
C LEU A 226 -4.82 -6.09 4.16
N ALA A 227 -6.08 -5.90 3.74
CA ALA A 227 -6.94 -7.02 3.37
C ALA A 227 -6.33 -7.83 2.21
N ALA A 228 -5.80 -7.17 1.19
CA ALA A 228 -5.17 -7.82 0.04
C ALA A 228 -3.96 -8.69 0.43
N MET A 229 -3.10 -8.24 1.35
CA MET A 229 -1.98 -9.07 1.83
C MET A 229 -2.44 -10.25 2.70
N ILE A 230 -3.49 -10.09 3.50
CA ILE A 230 -4.08 -11.17 4.31
C ILE A 230 -4.66 -12.24 3.39
N PHE A 231 -5.42 -11.81 2.36
CA PHE A 231 -6.01 -12.70 1.35
C PHE A 231 -4.93 -13.40 0.54
N GLY A 232 -3.85 -12.67 0.24
CA GLY A 232 -2.64 -13.18 -0.36
C GLY A 232 -1.78 -14.05 0.55
N LYS A 233 -2.19 -14.30 1.81
CA LYS A 233 -1.47 -15.11 2.81
C LYS A 233 0.00 -14.68 2.97
N TRP A 234 0.23 -13.37 3.01
CA TRP A 234 1.55 -12.74 3.07
C TRP A 234 2.51 -13.24 1.97
N ASN A 235 1.97 -13.61 0.80
CA ASN A 235 2.72 -13.97 -0.40
C ASN A 235 2.58 -12.85 -1.45
N PRO A 236 3.68 -12.36 -2.04
CA PRO A 236 3.63 -11.29 -3.05
C PRO A 236 2.71 -11.57 -4.25
N PHE A 237 2.72 -12.79 -4.79
CA PHE A 237 1.83 -13.16 -5.90
C PHE A 237 0.37 -13.29 -5.45
N GLY A 238 0.14 -13.73 -4.21
CA GLY A 238 -1.19 -13.73 -3.62
C GLY A 238 -1.73 -12.31 -3.43
N ALA A 239 -0.89 -11.38 -2.97
CA ALA A 239 -1.24 -9.97 -2.84
C ALA A 239 -1.50 -9.32 -4.20
N LEU A 240 -0.75 -9.68 -5.26
CA LEU A 240 -1.06 -9.28 -6.63
C LEU A 240 -2.45 -9.74 -7.06
N GLY A 241 -2.78 -11.02 -6.87
CA GLY A 241 -4.09 -11.56 -7.22
C GLY A 241 -5.23 -10.85 -6.49
N ALA A 242 -5.08 -10.62 -5.17
CA ALA A 242 -6.06 -9.89 -4.39
C ALA A 242 -6.17 -8.42 -4.82
N ALA A 243 -5.06 -7.71 -5.00
CA ALA A 243 -5.06 -6.32 -5.45
C ALA A 243 -5.71 -6.15 -6.84
N LEU A 244 -5.45 -7.09 -7.77
CA LEU A 244 -6.11 -7.11 -9.08
C LEU A 244 -7.60 -7.36 -8.98
N LEU A 245 -8.05 -8.22 -8.06
CA LEU A 245 -9.47 -8.44 -7.80
C LEU A 245 -10.16 -7.16 -7.31
N PHE A 246 -9.57 -6.48 -6.33
CA PHE A 246 -10.07 -5.19 -5.84
C PHE A 246 -10.05 -4.11 -6.92
N GLY A 247 -8.94 -3.99 -7.66
CA GLY A 247 -8.81 -3.04 -8.75
C GLY A 247 -9.79 -3.29 -9.90
N PHE A 248 -10.10 -4.56 -10.19
CA PHE A 248 -11.12 -4.94 -11.17
C PHE A 248 -12.53 -4.61 -10.70
N ALA A 249 -12.85 -4.88 -9.43
CA ALA A 249 -14.12 -4.49 -8.84
C ALA A 249 -14.32 -2.95 -8.86
N ASP A 250 -13.28 -2.19 -8.51
CA ASP A 250 -13.29 -0.72 -8.61
C ASP A 250 -13.43 -0.26 -10.07
N ALA A 251 -12.76 -0.93 -11.02
CA ALA A 251 -12.85 -0.58 -12.44
C ALA A 251 -14.26 -0.75 -12.98
N ILE A 252 -14.95 -1.85 -12.62
CA ILE A 252 -16.36 -2.06 -12.93
C ILE A 252 -17.20 -0.96 -12.29
N ALA A 253 -17.02 -0.74 -10.98
CA ALA A 253 -17.83 0.22 -10.24
C ALA A 253 -17.75 1.66 -10.79
N ILE A 254 -16.61 2.02 -11.37
CA ILE A 254 -16.36 3.36 -11.93
C ILE A 254 -16.79 3.47 -13.41
N ARG A 255 -16.70 2.38 -14.19
CA ARG A 255 -16.79 2.47 -15.67
C ARG A 255 -18.00 1.78 -16.28
N VAL A 256 -18.61 0.84 -15.58
CA VAL A 256 -19.77 0.11 -16.07
C VAL A 256 -21.01 0.78 -15.51
N ASP A 257 -21.82 1.32 -16.40
CA ASP A 257 -23.17 1.77 -16.07
C ASP A 257 -24.14 0.62 -16.33
N ILE A 258 -24.90 0.20 -15.32
CA ILE A 258 -25.85 -0.91 -15.45
C ILE A 258 -27.25 -0.28 -15.44
N PRO A 259 -27.98 -0.33 -16.56
CA PRO A 259 -29.32 0.24 -16.64
C PRO A 259 -30.21 -0.28 -15.50
N TYR A 260 -31.02 0.62 -14.93
CA TYR A 260 -31.98 0.34 -13.86
C TYR A 260 -31.37 -0.01 -12.49
N ILE A 261 -30.04 0.00 -12.33
CA ILE A 261 -29.38 -0.15 -11.04
C ILE A 261 -28.82 1.22 -10.59
N PRO A 262 -29.15 1.71 -9.39
CA PRO A 262 -28.55 2.91 -8.82
C PRO A 262 -27.02 2.82 -8.76
N SER A 263 -26.33 3.91 -9.08
CA SER A 263 -24.87 4.00 -9.04
C SER A 263 -24.28 3.67 -7.68
N GLU A 264 -25.03 3.90 -6.59
CA GLU A 264 -24.62 3.58 -5.22
C GLU A 264 -24.50 2.07 -5.01
N LEU A 265 -25.38 1.27 -5.63
CA LEU A 265 -25.32 -0.20 -5.59
C LEU A 265 -24.18 -0.74 -6.44
N ILE A 266 -23.89 -0.10 -7.58
CA ILE A 266 -22.71 -0.42 -8.40
C ILE A 266 -21.42 -0.06 -7.65
N GLY A 267 -21.41 1.08 -6.96
CA GLY A 267 -20.32 1.49 -6.06
C GLY A 267 -20.11 0.55 -4.87
N ALA A 268 -21.11 -0.26 -4.52
CA ALA A 268 -20.99 -1.27 -3.46
C ALA A 268 -20.26 -2.55 -3.91
N ILE A 269 -20.05 -2.76 -5.23
CA ILE A 269 -19.44 -3.99 -5.79
C ILE A 269 -18.11 -4.37 -5.11
N PRO A 270 -17.13 -3.47 -4.91
CA PRO A 270 -15.86 -3.83 -4.26
C PRO A 270 -16.04 -4.41 -2.86
N TYR A 271 -16.97 -3.85 -2.08
CA TYR A 271 -17.26 -4.32 -0.72
C TYR A 271 -17.97 -5.67 -0.72
N VAL A 272 -18.93 -5.88 -1.64
CA VAL A 272 -19.62 -7.17 -1.80
C VAL A 272 -18.63 -8.27 -2.22
N VAL A 273 -17.74 -7.97 -3.17
CA VAL A 273 -16.67 -8.88 -3.58
C VAL A 273 -15.80 -9.24 -2.39
N THR A 274 -15.45 -8.28 -1.53
CA THR A 274 -14.68 -8.54 -0.30
C THR A 274 -15.38 -9.55 0.62
N ILE A 275 -16.68 -9.39 0.84
CA ILE A 275 -17.47 -10.29 1.70
C ILE A 275 -17.50 -11.70 1.12
N ILE A 276 -17.76 -11.84 -0.19
CA ILE A 276 -17.81 -13.15 -0.86
C ILE A 276 -16.47 -13.86 -0.77
N VAL A 277 -15.38 -13.12 -1.03
CA VAL A 277 -14.02 -13.64 -1.03
C VAL A 277 -13.61 -14.12 0.36
N LEU A 278 -13.94 -13.34 1.39
CA LEU A 278 -13.73 -13.70 2.80
C LEU A 278 -14.56 -14.90 3.25
N ALA A 279 -15.83 -14.94 2.88
CA ALA A 279 -16.75 -15.98 3.33
C ALA A 279 -16.55 -17.31 2.61
N GLY A 280 -16.18 -17.30 1.33
CA GLY A 280 -16.26 -18.49 0.46
C GLY A 280 -14.94 -19.03 -0.07
N LEU A 281 -13.95 -18.17 -0.36
CA LEU A 281 -12.80 -18.57 -1.20
C LEU A 281 -11.48 -18.63 -0.44
N ILE A 282 -11.30 -17.81 0.58
CA ILE A 282 -10.05 -17.75 1.33
C ILE A 282 -10.09 -18.78 2.45
N GLY A 283 -9.61 -19.99 2.14
CA GLY A 283 -9.29 -20.96 3.18
C GLY A 283 -8.33 -20.38 4.23
N ARG A 284 -8.20 -21.02 5.39
CA ARG A 284 -7.49 -20.48 6.58
C ARG A 284 -6.21 -19.68 6.25
N ALA A 285 -6.22 -18.41 6.65
CA ALA A 285 -5.04 -17.54 6.66
C ALA A 285 -4.34 -17.70 8.02
N THR A 286 -3.11 -18.21 8.02
CA THR A 286 -2.28 -18.33 9.22
C THR A 286 -1.28 -17.17 9.26
N PRO A 287 -1.51 -16.14 10.10
CA PRO A 287 -0.55 -15.05 10.27
C PRO A 287 0.75 -15.56 10.92
N PRO A 288 1.89 -14.87 10.72
CA PRO A 288 3.10 -15.18 11.46
C PRO A 288 2.86 -15.05 12.97
N ARG A 289 3.33 -16.04 13.75
CA ARG A 289 2.95 -16.23 15.16
C ARG A 289 3.33 -15.10 16.10
N ALA A 290 4.35 -14.32 15.74
CA ALA A 290 4.87 -13.20 16.52
C ALA A 290 4.32 -11.83 16.06
N VAL A 291 3.42 -11.79 15.06
CA VAL A 291 2.76 -10.55 14.63
C VAL A 291 2.00 -9.92 15.80
N GLY A 292 2.17 -8.60 15.96
CA GLY A 292 1.50 -7.84 17.02
C GLY A 292 2.16 -7.96 18.39
N LYS A 293 3.13 -8.86 18.57
CA LYS A 293 3.76 -9.11 19.87
C LYS A 293 5.06 -8.32 20.01
N PRO A 294 5.20 -7.47 21.05
CA PRO A 294 6.47 -6.83 21.36
C PRO A 294 7.56 -7.86 21.63
N TYR A 295 8.78 -7.60 21.17
CA TYR A 295 9.93 -8.49 21.39
C TYR A 295 10.75 -8.03 22.59
N TYR A 296 11.09 -8.96 23.47
CA TYR A 296 11.94 -8.72 24.65
C TYR A 296 13.24 -9.51 24.51
N LYS A 297 14.33 -8.79 24.26
CA LYS A 297 15.66 -9.39 24.18
C LYS A 297 16.05 -10.00 25.52
N GLY A 298 16.39 -11.29 25.52
CA GLY A 298 16.95 -11.98 26.69
C GLY A 298 15.93 -12.58 27.66
N GLY A 299 14.70 -12.85 27.24
CA GLY A 299 13.75 -13.68 28.00
C GLY A 299 13.51 -13.22 29.44
N LYS A 300 12.89 -12.05 29.59
CA LYS A 300 12.24 -11.65 30.84
C LYS A 300 10.79 -11.30 30.55
#